data_AF-A0A819GTP4-F1
#
_entry.id   AF-A0A819GTP4-F1
#
_cell.length_a   1.000
_cell.length_b   1.000
_cell.length_c   1.000
_cell.angle_alpha   90.00
_cell.angle_beta   90.00
_cell.angle_gamma   90.00
#
_symmetry.space_group_name_H-M   'P 1'
#
loop_
_entity.id
_entity.type
_entity.pdbx_description
1 polymer ?
#
loop_
_entity_poly.entity_id
_entity_poly.type
_entity_poly.pdbx_seq_one_letter_code
_entity_poly.pdbx_strand_id
1 'polypeptide(L)'
;MCGYTPIIRVNDDFKTKKGDRIFPVVDKMPLVSDFFHIDCKAQDNSTYSNPHMGLMFDPLLHARSMQKPMMKMHLGYNVLMFGFDSVSRMTFMRFLPKTYSYLIKELGAIVMKGYNIVGDGTPAALFPILTGQTERELPESRRGYAGAKTVDDFPWIWKQFRDNGYVTQWAEDMQNVGTFQYRLLGFRNPPVDHFGRPFYRFAEPQKTSRPHCFGSITRLQVMFDWIRNLFDMYRHQPKFSCLFHSHYSHDSNNRLPYADNELLAFLQMMHTNGYLDHTMLVIMTDHGARFASLRKTYQGKLEERLPFMSIRMPPKFQAQYLTIMRNLRLNSHRLTTPFDIHETFEHLFDFHSNDHYQSKSNRSISLFELVPENRTCEQADVAQHWCACYNWQDISTNELIIQQYSQAVVDFLNKFASEYKQECATLSLFRVNKASQLKNDNHRSNSIHSNDKNSSLHQTNESRFYQIQFETMPGEARFEVTAGYDPKTKTFDIQRRHLSRTNKYGETSACIAQKRPDLREICYCSSLLINTTIFSTTLDMNNKIKTMIGETAVNASSVHP
;
A
#
# COMPACT_ATOMS: atom_id res chain seq x y z
N MET A 1 25.25 -33.51 5.58
CA MET A 1 25.93 -32.38 6.27
C MET A 1 25.32 -31.08 5.80
N CYS A 2 25.09 -30.13 6.70
CA CYS A 2 24.50 -28.83 6.38
C CYS A 2 25.38 -27.69 6.93
N GLY A 3 25.42 -26.57 6.22
CA GLY A 3 25.98 -25.31 6.68
C GLY A 3 24.90 -24.24 6.79
N TYR A 4 25.05 -23.36 7.76
CA TYR A 4 24.16 -22.26 8.06
C TYR A 4 24.90 -20.94 7.86
N THR A 5 24.32 -20.00 7.11
CA THR A 5 24.93 -18.69 6.88
C THR A 5 23.94 -17.58 7.20
N PRO A 6 24.15 -16.80 8.28
CA PRO A 6 23.27 -15.68 8.62
C PRO A 6 23.13 -14.68 7.46
N ILE A 7 21.96 -14.08 7.32
CA ILE A 7 21.71 -12.95 6.42
C ILE A 7 21.68 -11.68 7.27
N ILE A 8 22.64 -10.79 7.05
CA ILE A 8 22.87 -9.61 7.88
C ILE A 8 22.44 -8.35 7.12
N ARG A 9 21.65 -7.49 7.78
CA ARG A 9 21.32 -6.14 7.31
C ARG A 9 22.54 -5.22 7.43
N VAL A 10 22.86 -4.44 6.40
CA VAL A 10 24.06 -3.58 6.37
C VAL A 10 23.66 -2.12 6.29
N ASN A 11 23.90 -1.38 7.37
CA ASN A 11 23.66 0.07 7.54
C ASN A 11 22.18 0.50 7.46
N ASP A 12 21.47 0.09 6.42
CA ASP A 12 20.13 0.54 6.07
C ASP A 12 19.30 -0.57 5.40
N ASP A 13 18.14 -0.18 4.90
CA ASP A 13 17.15 -1.03 4.26
C ASP A 13 17.54 -1.55 2.86
N PHE A 14 18.60 -1.05 2.24
CA PHE A 14 18.90 -1.31 0.83
C PHE A 14 19.97 -2.37 0.64
N LYS A 15 20.68 -2.79 1.69
CA LYS A 15 21.79 -3.73 1.58
C LYS A 15 21.72 -4.87 2.60
N THR A 16 22.04 -6.07 2.11
CA THR A 16 22.25 -7.25 2.94
C THR A 16 23.54 -7.94 2.54
N LYS A 17 24.15 -8.67 3.47
CA LYS A 17 25.33 -9.51 3.24
C LYS A 17 25.18 -10.86 3.92
N LYS A 18 25.94 -11.85 3.45
CA LYS A 18 26.13 -13.11 4.18
C LYS A 18 27.07 -12.88 5.37
N GLY A 19 26.73 -13.45 6.52
CA GLY A 19 27.60 -13.53 7.69
C GLY A 19 28.56 -14.72 7.62
N ASP A 20 29.21 -15.01 8.73
CA ASP A 20 30.13 -16.14 8.85
C ASP A 20 29.37 -17.46 8.80
N ARG A 21 29.90 -18.40 7.99
CA ARG A 21 29.28 -19.71 7.81
C ARG A 21 29.53 -20.60 9.04
N ILE A 22 28.45 -21.12 9.59
CA ILE A 22 28.44 -22.08 10.69
C ILE A 22 28.34 -23.49 10.09
N PHE A 23 29.30 -24.35 10.41
CA PHE A 23 29.36 -25.72 9.93
C PHE A 23 30.15 -26.63 10.90
N PRO A 24 29.70 -27.88 11.13
CA PRO A 24 28.43 -28.45 10.68
C PRO A 24 27.24 -27.92 11.52
N VAL A 25 26.07 -27.82 10.89
CA VAL A 25 24.81 -27.66 11.63
C VAL A 25 24.46 -29.01 12.26
N VAL A 26 24.18 -29.02 13.56
CA VAL A 26 23.73 -30.19 14.33
C VAL A 26 22.26 -30.07 14.70
N ASP A 27 21.62 -31.18 15.02
CA ASP A 27 20.22 -31.20 15.44
C ASP A 27 20.00 -30.32 16.69
N LYS A 28 18.87 -29.61 16.73
CA LYS A 28 18.49 -28.67 17.81
C LYS A 28 19.47 -27.53 18.09
N MET A 29 20.34 -27.19 17.13
CA MET A 29 21.18 -26.01 17.23
C MET A 29 20.31 -24.73 17.30
N PRO A 30 20.54 -23.82 18.27
CA PRO A 30 19.80 -22.56 18.34
C PRO A 30 20.13 -21.68 17.13
N LEU A 31 19.12 -20.97 16.64
CA LEU A 31 19.29 -19.98 15.59
C LEU A 31 20.06 -18.78 16.14
N VAL A 32 21.08 -18.34 15.40
CA VAL A 32 21.88 -17.14 15.73
C VAL A 32 21.40 -15.89 14.96
N SER A 33 20.38 -16.05 14.13
CA SER A 33 19.75 -14.99 13.31
C SER A 33 18.38 -15.47 12.86
N ASP A 34 17.42 -14.54 12.76
CA ASP A 34 16.10 -14.78 12.19
C ASP A 34 16.19 -15.26 10.74
N PHE A 35 17.16 -14.75 9.99
CA PHE A 35 17.29 -15.01 8.56
C PHE A 35 18.63 -15.62 8.24
N PHE A 36 18.61 -16.67 7.43
CA PHE A 36 19.79 -17.43 7.09
C PHE A 36 19.62 -18.19 5.77
N HIS A 37 20.76 -18.56 5.18
CA HIS A 37 20.85 -19.46 4.04
C HIS A 37 21.36 -20.82 4.52
N ILE A 38 20.68 -21.90 4.12
CA ILE A 38 21.11 -23.27 4.37
C ILE A 38 21.67 -23.88 3.11
N ASP A 39 22.82 -24.56 3.25
CA ASP A 39 23.45 -25.38 2.22
C ASP A 39 23.68 -26.79 2.77
N CYS A 40 22.99 -27.80 2.25
CA CYS A 40 23.14 -29.20 2.65
C CYS A 40 23.61 -30.08 1.50
N LYS A 41 24.38 -31.11 1.85
CA LYS A 41 24.73 -32.25 1.00
C LYS A 41 24.41 -33.55 1.72
N ALA A 42 23.56 -34.39 1.11
CA ALA A 42 23.20 -35.70 1.62
C ALA A 42 24.23 -36.78 1.19
N GLN A 43 24.10 -37.99 1.74
CA GLN A 43 25.01 -39.12 1.45
C GLN A 43 24.94 -39.56 -0.02
N ASP A 44 23.77 -39.47 -0.64
CA ASP A 44 23.53 -39.76 -2.05
C ASP A 44 23.99 -38.64 -3.01
N ASN A 45 24.76 -37.67 -2.50
CA ASN A 45 25.19 -36.44 -3.19
C ASN A 45 24.08 -35.46 -3.58
N SER A 46 22.80 -35.70 -3.21
CA SER A 46 21.76 -34.68 -3.39
C SER A 46 22.08 -33.43 -2.56
N THR A 47 21.72 -32.26 -3.09
CA THR A 47 22.00 -30.97 -2.47
C THR A 47 20.73 -30.18 -2.21
N TYR A 48 20.76 -29.37 -1.16
CA TYR A 48 19.70 -28.43 -0.80
C TYR A 48 20.32 -27.07 -0.53
N SER A 49 19.77 -26.03 -1.14
CA SER A 49 20.24 -24.65 -1.01
C SER A 49 19.02 -23.74 -1.00
N ASN A 50 18.75 -23.07 0.12
CA ASN A 50 17.59 -22.18 0.22
C ASN A 50 17.74 -21.15 1.35
N PRO A 51 17.23 -19.92 1.18
CA PRO A 51 17.03 -19.00 2.30
C PRO A 51 15.83 -19.43 3.16
N HIS A 52 15.94 -19.19 4.47
CA HIS A 52 14.90 -19.47 5.46
C HIS A 52 14.63 -18.28 6.38
N MET A 53 13.38 -18.21 6.86
CA MET A 53 12.97 -17.37 7.98
C MET A 53 12.72 -18.26 9.20
N GLY A 54 13.31 -17.88 10.33
CA GLY A 54 13.08 -18.42 11.66
C GLY A 54 13.05 -17.26 12.66
N LEU A 55 13.15 -17.58 13.95
CA LEU A 55 13.33 -16.58 14.99
C LEU A 55 14.50 -16.98 15.88
N MET A 56 15.45 -16.07 16.04
CA MET A 56 16.48 -16.16 17.06
C MET A 56 15.83 -15.92 18.43
N PHE A 57 16.22 -16.73 19.41
CA PHE A 57 15.86 -16.48 20.81
C PHE A 57 16.63 -15.26 21.33
N ASP A 58 15.90 -14.26 21.84
CA ASP A 58 16.49 -13.09 22.50
C ASP A 58 16.00 -13.01 23.96
N PRO A 59 16.89 -13.22 24.97
CA PRO A 59 16.50 -13.17 26.38
C PRO A 59 15.98 -11.80 26.82
N LEU A 60 16.41 -10.71 26.17
CA LEU A 60 15.93 -9.36 26.49
C LEU A 60 14.48 -9.17 26.07
N LEU A 61 14.07 -9.74 24.93
CA LEU A 61 12.68 -9.71 24.48
C LEU A 61 11.76 -10.52 25.41
N HIS A 62 12.23 -11.67 25.89
CA HIS A 62 11.48 -12.47 26.87
C HIS A 62 11.31 -11.76 28.22
N ALA A 63 12.32 -11.00 28.66
CA ALA A 63 12.28 -10.25 29.91
C ALA A 63 11.51 -8.93 29.82
N ARG A 64 11.30 -8.37 28.62
CA ARG A 64 10.76 -7.03 28.41
C ARG A 64 9.41 -6.81 29.09
N SER A 65 8.46 -7.74 28.94
CA SER A 65 7.12 -7.59 29.52
C SER A 65 7.13 -7.65 31.06
N MET A 66 8.13 -8.29 31.66
CA MET A 66 8.33 -8.30 33.12
C MET A 66 8.98 -7.00 33.61
N GLN A 67 9.89 -6.43 32.82
CA GLN A 67 10.60 -5.18 33.14
C GLN A 67 9.73 -3.93 32.90
N LYS A 68 8.79 -4.02 31.97
CA LYS A 68 7.82 -2.99 31.64
C LYS A 68 6.41 -3.52 31.89
N PRO A 69 5.99 -3.65 33.17
CA PRO A 69 4.65 -4.13 33.48
C PRO A 69 3.62 -3.20 32.84
N MET A 70 2.62 -3.81 32.21
CA MET A 70 1.55 -3.08 31.54
C MET A 70 0.83 -2.16 32.54
N MET A 71 0.55 -0.93 32.10
CA MET A 71 -0.29 -0.02 32.88
C MET A 71 -1.66 -0.67 33.11
N LYS A 72 -2.28 -0.41 34.27
CA LYS A 72 -3.59 -1.01 34.65
C LYS A 72 -4.71 -0.79 33.61
N MET A 73 -4.57 0.23 32.78
CA MET A 73 -5.55 0.63 31.76
C MET A 73 -5.32 -0.02 30.39
N HIS A 74 -4.29 -0.85 30.24
CA HIS A 74 -3.97 -1.49 28.98
C HIS A 74 -4.52 -2.92 28.93
N LEU A 75 -5.26 -3.26 27.87
CA LEU A 75 -5.92 -4.57 27.73
C LEU A 75 -5.00 -5.80 27.56
N GLY A 76 -3.76 -5.64 27.09
CA GLY A 76 -2.82 -6.76 26.96
C GLY A 76 -3.06 -7.74 25.81
N TYR A 77 -4.02 -7.46 24.93
CA TYR A 77 -4.23 -8.31 23.75
C TYR A 77 -3.10 -8.19 22.74
N ASN A 78 -2.75 -9.31 22.10
CA ASN A 78 -1.93 -9.28 20.91
C ASN A 78 -2.70 -8.59 19.77
N VAL A 79 -1.97 -7.99 18.84
CA VAL A 79 -2.50 -7.55 17.56
C VAL A 79 -1.80 -8.33 16.46
N LEU A 80 -2.59 -9.02 15.63
CA LEU A 80 -2.12 -9.62 14.39
C LEU A 80 -2.84 -8.96 13.22
N MET A 81 -2.10 -8.21 12.42
CA MET A 81 -2.58 -7.55 11.22
C MET A 81 -1.90 -8.17 10.00
N PHE A 82 -2.69 -8.78 9.12
CA PHE A 82 -2.19 -9.36 7.88
C PHE A 82 -2.96 -8.77 6.70
N GLY A 83 -2.27 -8.39 5.63
CA GLY A 83 -2.94 -7.83 4.46
C GLY A 83 -2.34 -8.12 3.10
N PHE A 84 -3.13 -7.81 2.07
CA PHE A 84 -2.72 -7.90 0.66
C PHE A 84 -2.77 -6.55 -0.05
N ASP A 85 -1.85 -6.37 -0.99
CA ASP A 85 -1.76 -5.18 -1.85
C ASP A 85 -2.75 -5.22 -3.01
N SER A 86 -3.37 -4.09 -3.35
CA SER A 86 -4.12 -3.91 -4.61
C SER A 86 -5.34 -4.83 -4.77
N VAL A 87 -6.02 -5.15 -3.67
CA VAL A 87 -7.24 -5.98 -3.64
C VAL A 87 -8.44 -5.19 -3.12
N SER A 88 -9.53 -5.12 -3.89
CA SER A 88 -10.79 -4.53 -3.42
C SER A 88 -11.53 -5.49 -2.48
N ARG A 89 -12.49 -4.98 -1.69
CA ARG A 89 -13.39 -5.84 -0.89
C ARG A 89 -14.06 -6.90 -1.75
N MET A 90 -14.55 -6.50 -2.92
CA MET A 90 -15.26 -7.41 -3.82
C MET A 90 -14.33 -8.44 -4.43
N THR A 91 -13.09 -8.08 -4.80
CA THR A 91 -12.09 -9.04 -5.27
C THR A 91 -11.70 -10.02 -4.17
N PHE A 92 -11.51 -9.56 -2.93
CA PHE A 92 -11.25 -10.44 -1.78
C PHE A 92 -12.37 -11.49 -1.65
N MET A 93 -13.63 -11.05 -1.66
CA MET A 93 -14.79 -11.96 -1.57
C MET A 93 -14.87 -12.95 -2.74
N ARG A 94 -14.56 -12.51 -3.96
CA ARG A 94 -14.62 -13.35 -5.17
C ARG A 94 -13.48 -14.36 -5.24
N PHE A 95 -12.26 -13.97 -4.86
CA PHE A 95 -11.05 -14.75 -5.08
C PHE A 95 -10.60 -15.53 -3.84
N LEU A 96 -11.05 -15.15 -2.65
CA LEU A 96 -10.79 -15.85 -1.39
C LEU A 96 -12.10 -16.32 -0.71
N PRO A 97 -13.02 -17.00 -1.42
CA PRO A 97 -14.35 -17.30 -0.90
C PRO A 97 -14.34 -18.21 0.33
N LYS A 98 -13.40 -19.17 0.42
CA LYS A 98 -13.33 -20.09 1.57
C LYS A 98 -12.83 -19.35 2.81
N THR A 99 -11.77 -18.57 2.65
CA THR A 99 -11.23 -17.69 3.70
C THR A 99 -12.29 -16.70 4.19
N TYR A 100 -12.97 -16.02 3.27
CA TYR A 100 -14.02 -15.06 3.60
C TYR A 100 -15.16 -15.71 4.39
N SER A 101 -15.60 -16.91 3.97
CA SER A 101 -16.62 -17.67 4.70
C SER A 101 -16.15 -18.05 6.10
N TYR A 102 -14.91 -18.52 6.26
CA TYR A 102 -14.34 -18.91 7.55
C TYR A 102 -14.21 -17.72 8.51
N LEU A 103 -13.71 -16.58 8.02
CA LEU A 103 -13.59 -15.34 8.79
C LEU A 103 -14.93 -14.93 9.42
N ILE A 104 -16.01 -14.98 8.64
CA ILE A 104 -17.32 -14.49 9.10
C ILE A 104 -18.06 -15.53 9.92
N LYS A 105 -18.16 -16.76 9.41
CA LYS A 105 -19.04 -17.79 10.00
C LYS A 105 -18.41 -18.48 11.20
N GLU A 106 -17.11 -18.77 11.13
CA GLU A 106 -16.40 -19.55 12.15
C GLU A 106 -15.67 -18.63 13.15
N LEU A 107 -15.00 -17.58 12.65
CA LEU A 107 -14.24 -16.67 13.52
C LEU A 107 -15.05 -15.49 14.05
N GLY A 108 -16.24 -15.22 13.50
CA GLY A 108 -17.07 -14.08 13.90
C GLY A 108 -16.45 -12.71 13.59
N ALA A 109 -15.56 -12.63 12.59
CA ALA A 109 -14.93 -11.39 12.18
C ALA A 109 -15.97 -10.41 11.61
N ILE A 110 -15.86 -9.14 11.98
CA ILE A 110 -16.72 -8.06 11.52
C ILE A 110 -16.06 -7.40 10.32
N VAL A 111 -16.71 -7.47 9.16
CA VAL A 111 -16.24 -6.82 7.93
C VAL A 111 -16.70 -5.37 7.89
N MET A 112 -15.75 -4.44 7.80
CA MET A 112 -16.00 -3.00 7.73
C MET A 112 -16.43 -2.60 6.31
N LYS A 113 -17.74 -2.70 6.04
CA LYS A 113 -18.35 -2.42 4.73
C LYS A 113 -18.32 -0.94 4.33
N GLY A 114 -18.20 -0.03 5.28
CA GLY A 114 -18.04 1.41 5.03
C GLY A 114 -16.58 1.90 5.04
N TYR A 115 -15.59 0.99 5.08
CA TYR A 115 -14.18 1.36 5.08
C TYR A 115 -13.74 1.96 3.74
N ASN A 116 -13.14 3.16 3.77
CA ASN A 116 -12.73 3.95 2.61
C ASN A 116 -11.25 4.33 2.73
N ILE A 117 -10.52 4.31 1.60
CA ILE A 117 -9.13 4.82 1.54
C ILE A 117 -9.07 6.35 1.74
N VAL A 118 -7.90 6.87 2.11
CA VAL A 118 -7.69 8.32 2.25
C VAL A 118 -6.72 8.90 1.21
N GLY A 119 -6.15 8.07 0.35
CA GLY A 119 -5.19 8.50 -0.65
C GLY A 119 -4.72 7.39 -1.58
N ASP A 120 -3.72 7.71 -2.41
CA ASP A 120 -3.23 6.85 -3.46
C ASP A 120 -2.23 5.79 -2.96
N GLY A 121 -2.55 4.52 -3.18
CA GLY A 121 -1.63 3.42 -2.98
C GLY A 121 -1.38 3.01 -1.51
N THR A 122 -0.52 2.02 -1.33
CA THR A 122 -0.15 1.43 -0.03
C THR A 122 0.30 2.46 1.02
N PRO A 123 1.14 3.47 0.70
CA PRO A 123 1.56 4.46 1.70
C PRO A 123 0.40 5.24 2.29
N ALA A 124 -0.65 5.53 1.51
CA ALA A 124 -1.82 6.25 1.98
C ALA A 124 -2.76 5.39 2.84
N ALA A 125 -2.62 4.06 2.84
CA ALA A 125 -3.27 3.19 3.81
C ALA A 125 -2.41 3.03 5.06
N LEU A 126 -1.13 2.70 4.88
CA LEU A 126 -0.25 2.29 5.97
C LEU A 126 0.26 3.45 6.82
N PHE A 127 0.56 4.62 6.26
CA PHE A 127 0.96 5.76 7.10
C PHE A 127 -0.13 6.16 8.10
N PRO A 128 -1.39 6.38 7.69
CA PRO A 128 -2.47 6.66 8.64
C PRO A 128 -2.68 5.57 9.68
N ILE A 129 -2.67 4.28 9.30
CA ILE A 129 -2.83 3.17 10.27
C ILE A 129 -1.68 3.15 11.28
N LEU A 130 -0.45 3.33 10.80
CA LEU A 130 0.74 3.09 11.61
C LEU A 130 1.28 4.33 12.31
N THR A 131 0.82 5.54 11.95
CA THR A 131 1.32 6.81 12.53
C THR A 131 0.21 7.78 12.91
N GLY A 132 -1.04 7.51 12.52
CA GLY A 132 -2.15 8.45 12.67
C GLY A 132 -2.05 9.65 11.71
N GLN A 133 -1.06 9.67 10.81
CA GLN A 133 -0.72 10.79 9.95
C GLN A 133 -0.57 10.38 8.48
N THR A 134 -0.79 11.32 7.58
CA THR A 134 -0.50 11.19 6.15
C THR A 134 1.00 11.43 5.87
N GLU A 135 1.50 10.96 4.72
CA GLU A 135 2.88 11.20 4.28
C GLU A 135 3.28 12.69 4.31
N ARG A 136 2.33 13.61 4.09
CA ARG A 136 2.61 15.06 4.03
C ARG A 136 2.66 15.74 5.38
N GLU A 137 2.07 15.14 6.41
CA GLU A 137 2.12 15.63 7.78
C GLU A 137 3.41 15.17 8.48
N LEU A 138 4.04 14.12 7.94
CA LEU A 138 5.28 13.56 8.42
C LEU A 138 6.49 14.33 7.88
N PRO A 139 7.65 14.27 8.56
CA PRO A 139 8.89 14.84 8.05
C PRO A 139 9.25 14.35 6.64
N GLU A 140 9.78 15.24 5.81
CA GLU A 140 10.17 14.91 4.43
C GLU A 140 11.17 13.74 4.42
N SER A 141 10.82 12.70 3.68
CA SER A 141 11.59 11.46 3.58
C SER A 141 11.66 10.91 2.16
N ARG A 142 11.05 11.61 1.19
CA ARG A 142 11.04 11.20 -0.21
C ARG A 142 12.41 11.35 -0.83
N ARG A 143 12.81 10.36 -1.63
CA ARG A 143 14.07 10.38 -2.36
C ARG A 143 14.08 11.55 -3.35
N GLY A 144 15.20 12.27 -3.39
CA GLY A 144 15.39 13.42 -4.29
C GLY A 144 14.91 14.76 -3.74
N TYR A 145 14.34 14.81 -2.53
CA TYR A 145 13.99 16.06 -1.87
C TYR A 145 15.15 16.56 -0.99
N ALA A 146 15.39 17.87 -1.01
CA ALA A 146 16.41 18.49 -0.17
C ALA A 146 16.06 18.34 1.31
N GLY A 147 17.04 17.96 2.13
CA GLY A 147 16.87 17.78 3.57
C GLY A 147 16.05 16.54 3.97
N ALA A 148 15.68 15.68 3.03
CA ALA A 148 14.94 14.45 3.32
C ALA A 148 15.72 13.53 4.27
N LYS A 149 15.00 12.93 5.23
CA LYS A 149 15.54 12.00 6.23
C LYS A 149 14.94 10.60 6.10
N THR A 150 15.56 9.63 6.76
CA THR A 150 14.98 8.29 6.88
C THR A 150 13.71 8.34 7.74
N VAL A 151 12.85 7.32 7.60
CA VAL A 151 11.52 7.32 8.25
C VAL A 151 11.59 6.87 9.72
N ASP A 152 12.78 6.73 10.29
CA ASP A 152 13.01 6.26 11.67
C ASP A 152 12.28 7.11 12.70
N ASP A 153 12.21 8.43 12.51
CA ASP A 153 11.72 9.39 13.52
C ASP A 153 10.19 9.54 13.53
N PHE A 154 9.47 8.86 12.64
CA PHE A 154 8.02 8.98 12.59
C PHE A 154 7.36 8.40 13.86
N PRO A 155 6.13 8.85 14.21
CA PRO A 155 5.41 8.42 15.40
C PRO A 155 4.75 7.06 15.17
N TRP A 156 5.56 6.05 14.89
CA TRP A 156 5.09 4.71 14.59
C TRP A 156 4.41 4.04 15.80
N ILE A 157 3.21 3.51 15.61
CA ILE A 157 2.41 2.83 16.63
C ILE A 157 3.13 1.61 17.22
N TRP A 158 3.96 0.92 16.43
CA TRP A 158 4.77 -0.19 16.93
C TRP A 158 5.81 0.26 17.97
N LYS A 159 6.27 1.51 17.95
CA LYS A 159 7.14 2.04 19.02
C LYS A 159 6.38 2.08 20.33
N GLN A 160 5.12 2.52 20.31
CA GLN A 160 4.26 2.54 21.48
C GLN A 160 3.94 1.14 21.98
N PHE A 161 3.63 0.17 21.09
CA PHE A 161 3.51 -1.24 21.47
C PHE A 161 4.78 -1.75 22.14
N ARG A 162 5.94 -1.53 21.52
CA ARG A 162 7.26 -1.92 22.06
C ARG A 162 7.52 -1.31 23.44
N ASP A 163 7.17 -0.03 23.61
CA ASP A 163 7.37 0.71 24.86
C ASP A 163 6.42 0.22 25.96
N ASN A 164 5.29 -0.40 25.59
CA ASN A 164 4.37 -1.10 26.48
C ASN A 164 4.68 -2.61 26.64
N GLY A 165 5.90 -3.03 26.29
CA GLY A 165 6.39 -4.37 26.57
C GLY A 165 6.06 -5.43 25.51
N TYR A 166 5.50 -5.03 24.37
CA TYR A 166 5.19 -5.95 23.28
C TYR A 166 6.46 -6.37 22.52
N VAL A 167 6.43 -7.59 21.99
CA VAL A 167 7.34 -8.02 20.92
C VAL A 167 6.73 -7.62 19.58
N THR A 168 7.52 -7.00 18.71
CA THR A 168 7.06 -6.39 17.47
C THR A 168 7.60 -7.10 16.23
N GLN A 169 6.74 -7.33 15.24
CA GLN A 169 7.09 -7.98 13.97
C GLN A 169 6.51 -7.20 12.79
N TRP A 170 7.33 -6.94 11.78
CA TRP A 170 6.96 -6.24 10.54
C TRP A 170 7.66 -6.83 9.33
N ALA A 171 6.90 -7.08 8.26
CA ALA A 171 7.46 -7.43 6.96
C ALA A 171 6.52 -7.12 5.82
N GLU A 172 7.13 -6.87 4.67
CA GLU A 172 6.48 -6.85 3.36
C GLU A 172 7.34 -7.65 2.39
N ASP A 173 6.71 -8.42 1.50
CA ASP A 173 7.40 -9.03 0.37
C ASP A 173 7.44 -8.06 -0.84
N MET A 174 7.97 -8.48 -1.98
CA MET A 174 8.26 -7.61 -3.13
C MET A 174 9.18 -6.43 -2.77
N GLN A 175 10.41 -6.76 -2.37
CA GLN A 175 11.41 -5.83 -1.87
C GLN A 175 11.66 -4.59 -2.74
N ASN A 176 11.41 -4.70 -4.06
CA ASN A 176 11.66 -3.67 -5.06
C ASN A 176 10.60 -2.57 -5.08
N VAL A 177 9.42 -2.83 -4.51
CA VAL A 177 8.29 -1.89 -4.43
C VAL A 177 7.82 -1.67 -2.98
N GLY A 178 8.68 -1.95 -2.01
CA GLY A 178 8.35 -1.79 -0.59
C GLY A 178 7.83 -0.39 -0.24
N THR A 179 6.78 -0.32 0.56
CA THR A 179 6.00 0.86 0.93
C THR A 179 6.88 2.02 1.36
N PHE A 180 7.84 1.75 2.25
CA PHE A 180 8.69 2.77 2.85
C PHE A 180 10.04 2.92 2.14
N GLN A 181 10.30 2.18 1.06
CA GLN A 181 11.60 2.17 0.38
C GLN A 181 11.50 2.49 -1.12
N TYR A 182 10.30 2.36 -1.71
CA TYR A 182 10.08 2.65 -3.12
C TYR A 182 10.20 4.14 -3.42
N ARG A 183 9.51 5.01 -2.66
CA ARG A 183 9.60 6.47 -2.83
C ARG A 183 10.41 7.17 -1.75
N LEU A 184 10.66 6.53 -0.63
CA LEU A 184 11.26 7.14 0.56
C LEU A 184 12.66 6.59 0.83
N LEU A 185 13.38 7.22 1.76
CA LEU A 185 14.72 6.84 2.18
C LEU A 185 14.76 5.58 3.06
N GLY A 186 13.63 4.92 3.30
CA GLY A 186 13.56 3.71 4.13
C GLY A 186 13.95 3.95 5.58
N PHE A 187 14.16 2.85 6.30
CA PHE A 187 14.65 2.88 7.65
C PHE A 187 16.18 2.81 7.69
N ARG A 188 16.79 3.54 8.62
CA ARG A 188 18.20 3.37 9.01
C ARG A 188 18.33 2.25 10.03
N ASN A 189 17.49 2.21 11.05
CA ASN A 189 17.48 1.17 12.08
C ASN A 189 16.30 0.22 11.87
N PRO A 190 16.39 -1.06 12.28
CA PRO A 190 15.23 -1.95 12.28
C PRO A 190 14.06 -1.32 13.07
N PRO A 191 12.87 -1.15 12.45
CA PRO A 191 11.76 -0.43 13.09
C PRO A 191 11.06 -1.24 14.20
N VAL A 192 11.24 -2.55 14.19
CA VAL A 192 10.62 -3.54 15.06
C VAL A 192 11.67 -4.57 15.50
N ASP A 193 11.32 -5.41 16.47
CA ASP A 193 12.22 -6.45 17.00
C ASP A 193 12.55 -7.50 15.94
N HIS A 194 11.52 -7.97 15.21
CA HIS A 194 11.64 -8.94 14.13
C HIS A 194 11.24 -8.29 12.80
N PHE A 195 12.24 -7.83 12.04
CA PHE A 195 12.04 -7.07 10.80
C PHE A 195 12.40 -7.89 9.56
N GLY A 196 11.40 -8.29 8.76
CA GLY A 196 11.56 -9.27 7.67
C GLY A 196 12.29 -8.78 6.42
N ARG A 197 12.53 -7.47 6.28
CA ARG A 197 13.12 -6.90 5.06
C ARG A 197 14.46 -7.51 4.62
N PRO A 198 15.41 -7.82 5.52
CA PRO A 198 16.68 -8.43 5.11
C PRO A 198 16.49 -9.78 4.41
N PHE A 199 15.51 -10.58 4.84
CA PHE A 199 15.17 -11.83 4.18
C PHE A 199 14.73 -11.60 2.73
N TYR A 200 13.69 -10.80 2.50
CA TYR A 200 13.16 -10.57 1.15
C TYR A 200 14.20 -9.92 0.22
N ARG A 201 15.00 -8.97 0.72
CA ARG A 201 16.11 -8.38 -0.04
C ARG A 201 17.15 -9.41 -0.50
N PHE A 202 17.42 -10.42 0.32
CA PHE A 202 18.36 -11.47 -0.02
C PHE A 202 17.73 -12.58 -0.87
N ALA A 203 16.52 -13.02 -0.53
CA ALA A 203 15.88 -14.21 -1.08
C ALA A 203 15.22 -13.97 -2.44
N GLU A 204 14.56 -12.83 -2.64
CA GLU A 204 13.78 -12.58 -3.87
C GLU A 204 14.59 -12.46 -5.16
N PRO A 205 15.82 -11.90 -5.16
CA PRO A 205 16.66 -11.89 -6.36
C PRO A 205 17.24 -13.26 -6.73
N GLN A 206 17.17 -14.25 -5.84
CA GLN A 206 17.74 -15.57 -6.10
C GLN A 206 16.89 -16.35 -7.09
N LYS A 207 17.57 -17.15 -7.92
CA LYS A 207 16.90 -18.08 -8.82
C LYS A 207 16.22 -19.17 -7.99
N THR A 208 14.92 -19.34 -8.19
CA THR A 208 14.14 -20.40 -7.56
C THR A 208 13.83 -21.47 -8.61
N SER A 209 13.77 -22.74 -8.20
CA SER A 209 13.41 -23.85 -9.10
C SER A 209 11.93 -23.82 -9.49
N ARG A 210 11.09 -23.17 -8.67
CA ARG A 210 9.66 -22.98 -8.90
C ARG A 210 9.28 -21.50 -8.78
N PRO A 211 8.53 -20.94 -9.73
CA PRO A 211 7.97 -19.59 -9.60
C PRO A 211 7.15 -19.47 -8.31
N HIS A 212 7.19 -18.30 -7.67
CA HIS A 212 6.41 -17.98 -6.47
C HIS A 212 6.71 -18.81 -5.21
N CYS A 213 7.80 -19.58 -5.20
CA CYS A 213 8.26 -20.36 -4.06
C CYS A 213 9.63 -19.92 -3.56
N PHE A 214 9.94 -20.18 -2.29
CA PHE A 214 11.30 -20.27 -1.77
C PHE A 214 11.58 -21.75 -1.47
N GLY A 215 12.34 -22.40 -2.35
CA GLY A 215 12.52 -23.85 -2.29
C GLY A 215 11.22 -24.59 -2.61
N SER A 216 10.77 -25.44 -1.70
CA SER A 216 9.56 -26.27 -1.87
C SER A 216 8.27 -25.63 -1.37
N ILE A 217 8.33 -24.49 -0.67
CA ILE A 217 7.17 -23.82 -0.08
C ILE A 217 6.91 -22.47 -0.73
N THR A 218 5.64 -22.04 -0.76
CA THR A 218 5.23 -20.78 -1.38
C THR A 218 5.76 -19.58 -0.58
N ARG A 219 5.91 -18.43 -1.23
CA ARG A 219 6.33 -17.19 -0.55
C ARG A 219 5.35 -16.77 0.56
N LEU A 220 4.05 -17.01 0.35
CA LEU A 220 3.02 -16.73 1.33
C LEU A 220 3.12 -17.68 2.54
N GLN A 221 3.30 -18.98 2.32
CA GLN A 221 3.53 -19.94 3.39
C GLN A 221 4.75 -19.58 4.25
N VAL A 222 5.86 -19.14 3.64
CA VAL A 222 7.04 -18.66 4.40
C VAL A 222 6.69 -17.53 5.36
N MET A 223 5.86 -16.58 4.91
CA MET A 223 5.41 -15.47 5.75
C MET A 223 4.51 -15.95 6.90
N PHE A 224 3.56 -16.84 6.62
CA PHE A 224 2.69 -17.44 7.64
C PHE A 224 3.45 -18.28 8.66
N ASP A 225 4.43 -19.08 8.23
CA ASP A 225 5.29 -19.84 9.13
C ASP A 225 6.10 -18.90 10.04
N TRP A 226 6.54 -17.74 9.53
CA TRP A 226 7.26 -16.76 10.33
C TRP A 226 6.38 -16.03 11.34
N ILE A 227 5.10 -15.79 11.03
CA ILE A 227 4.10 -15.33 12.02
C ILE A 227 3.91 -16.41 13.08
N ARG A 228 3.69 -17.67 12.68
CA ARG A 228 3.52 -18.79 13.62
C ARG A 228 4.71 -18.88 14.59
N ASN A 229 5.93 -18.81 14.06
CA ASN A 229 7.15 -18.85 14.88
C ASN A 229 7.14 -17.77 15.97
N LEU A 230 6.60 -16.57 15.71
CA LEU A 230 6.49 -15.50 16.72
C LEU A 230 5.55 -15.91 17.85
N PHE A 231 4.41 -16.50 17.51
CA PHE A 231 3.43 -16.96 18.49
C PHE A 231 3.93 -18.16 19.29
N ASP A 232 4.72 -19.04 18.65
CA ASP A 232 5.37 -20.18 19.31
C ASP A 232 6.47 -19.75 20.28
N MET A 233 7.33 -18.79 19.87
CA MET A 233 8.47 -18.30 20.66
C MET A 233 7.99 -17.50 21.88
N TYR A 234 7.03 -16.60 21.67
CA TYR A 234 6.63 -15.60 22.67
C TYR A 234 5.25 -15.87 23.27
N ARG A 235 4.99 -17.10 23.73
CA ARG A 235 3.64 -17.51 24.18
C ARG A 235 3.01 -16.60 25.25
N HIS A 236 3.84 -16.03 26.13
CA HIS A 236 3.39 -15.27 27.29
C HIS A 236 3.59 -13.75 27.14
N GLN A 237 4.39 -13.30 26.17
CA GLN A 237 4.62 -11.88 25.91
C GLN A 237 3.55 -11.35 24.97
N PRO A 238 3.05 -10.13 25.17
CA PRO A 238 2.13 -9.52 24.21
C PRO A 238 2.86 -9.22 22.89
N LYS A 239 2.15 -9.29 21.75
CA LYS A 239 2.72 -9.20 20.41
C LYS A 239 1.99 -8.19 19.54
N PHE A 240 2.74 -7.41 18.77
CA PHE A 240 2.22 -6.65 17.64
C PHE A 240 2.89 -7.18 16.37
N SER A 241 2.14 -7.94 15.58
CA SER A 241 2.62 -8.55 14.33
C SER A 241 1.82 -7.96 13.16
N CYS A 242 2.51 -7.29 12.25
CA CYS A 242 1.91 -6.62 11.10
C CYS A 242 2.66 -7.00 9.82
N LEU A 243 2.03 -7.74 8.91
CA LEU A 243 2.68 -8.23 7.69
C LEU A 243 1.82 -7.98 6.44
N PHE A 244 2.48 -7.74 5.32
CA PHE A 244 1.84 -7.38 4.06
C PHE A 244 2.36 -8.20 2.89
N HIS A 245 1.45 -8.82 2.14
CA HIS A 245 1.76 -9.68 1.00
C HIS A 245 1.31 -9.05 -0.33
N SER A 246 2.27 -8.65 -1.14
CA SER A 246 2.06 -8.00 -2.43
C SER A 246 2.21 -8.97 -3.60
N HIS A 247 3.03 -10.03 -3.46
CA HIS A 247 3.44 -10.88 -4.57
C HIS A 247 2.29 -11.53 -5.34
N TYR A 248 1.19 -11.90 -4.70
CA TYR A 248 0.03 -12.51 -5.38
C TYR A 248 -0.98 -11.53 -5.99
N SER A 249 -0.88 -10.24 -5.73
CA SER A 249 -1.97 -9.30 -6.06
C SER A 249 -1.54 -7.97 -6.66
N HIS A 250 -0.35 -7.45 -6.36
CA HIS A 250 0.11 -6.11 -6.76
C HIS A 250 -0.01 -5.85 -8.27
N ASP A 251 0.55 -6.74 -9.10
CA ASP A 251 0.54 -6.56 -10.56
C ASP A 251 -0.76 -6.98 -11.25
N SER A 252 -1.44 -7.96 -10.66
CA SER A 252 -2.66 -8.59 -11.15
C SER A 252 -3.23 -9.44 -10.03
N ASN A 253 -4.55 -9.36 -9.82
CA ASN A 253 -5.24 -10.16 -8.81
C ASN A 253 -5.46 -11.63 -9.24
N ASN A 254 -5.11 -12.02 -10.47
CA ASN A 254 -5.36 -13.38 -10.98
C ASN A 254 -4.61 -14.48 -10.21
N ARG A 255 -3.57 -14.13 -9.43
CA ARG A 255 -2.82 -15.08 -8.57
C ARG A 255 -3.37 -15.15 -7.15
N LEU A 256 -4.21 -14.20 -6.74
CA LEU A 256 -4.81 -14.17 -5.42
C LEU A 256 -5.58 -15.46 -5.05
N PRO A 257 -6.29 -16.15 -5.97
CA PRO A 257 -6.95 -17.42 -5.64
C PRO A 257 -6.01 -18.50 -5.08
N TYR A 258 -4.70 -18.45 -5.36
CA TYR A 258 -3.73 -19.38 -4.77
C TYR A 258 -3.62 -19.22 -3.24
N ALA A 259 -3.91 -18.02 -2.71
CA ALA A 259 -3.88 -17.75 -1.29
C ALA A 259 -5.09 -18.31 -0.53
N ASP A 260 -6.20 -18.68 -1.18
CA ASP A 260 -7.45 -18.98 -0.45
C ASP A 260 -7.30 -20.18 0.49
N ASN A 261 -6.71 -21.29 0.01
CA ASN A 261 -6.47 -22.44 0.88
C ASN A 261 -5.34 -22.19 1.89
N GLU A 262 -4.30 -21.45 1.51
CA GLU A 262 -3.14 -21.17 2.39
C GLU A 262 -3.54 -20.27 3.57
N LEU A 263 -4.25 -19.17 3.29
CA LEU A 263 -4.74 -18.26 4.33
C LEU A 263 -5.82 -18.92 5.20
N LEU A 264 -6.72 -19.72 4.61
CA LEU A 264 -7.66 -20.52 5.39
C LEU A 264 -6.94 -21.46 6.36
N ALA A 265 -5.97 -22.24 5.87
CA ALA A 265 -5.22 -23.18 6.69
C ALA A 265 -4.44 -22.46 7.82
N PHE A 266 -3.84 -21.31 7.50
CA PHE A 266 -3.19 -20.47 8.51
C PHE A 266 -4.18 -19.99 9.58
N LEU A 267 -5.34 -19.45 9.18
CA LEU A 267 -6.36 -18.98 10.13
C LEU A 267 -6.93 -20.10 10.99
N GLN A 268 -7.17 -21.28 10.39
CA GLN A 268 -7.58 -22.47 11.12
C GLN A 268 -6.54 -22.88 12.16
N MET A 269 -5.26 -22.93 11.78
CA MET A 269 -4.17 -23.24 12.70
C MET A 269 -4.08 -22.23 13.85
N MET A 270 -4.14 -20.93 13.54
CA MET A 270 -4.13 -19.87 14.56
C MET A 270 -5.32 -19.99 15.53
N HIS A 271 -6.48 -20.41 15.02
CA HIS A 271 -7.68 -20.62 15.83
C HIS A 271 -7.57 -21.88 16.69
N THR A 272 -7.27 -23.04 16.11
CA THR A 272 -7.24 -24.33 16.80
C THR A 272 -6.13 -24.42 17.85
N ASN A 273 -5.02 -23.71 17.65
CA ASN A 273 -3.92 -23.66 18.61
C ASN A 273 -4.15 -22.63 19.74
N GLY A 274 -5.30 -21.96 19.77
CA GLY A 274 -5.65 -20.97 20.79
C GLY A 274 -4.94 -19.62 20.65
N TYR A 275 -4.16 -19.39 19.58
CA TYR A 275 -3.46 -18.12 19.38
C TYR A 275 -4.44 -16.94 19.20
N LEU A 276 -5.63 -17.20 18.68
CA LEU A 276 -6.68 -16.18 18.54
C LEU A 276 -7.44 -15.89 19.85
N ASP A 277 -7.23 -16.63 20.94
CA ASP A 277 -7.97 -16.43 22.20
C ASP A 277 -7.55 -15.19 22.97
N HIS A 278 -6.42 -14.60 22.58
CA HIS A 278 -5.87 -13.37 23.15
C HIS A 278 -5.39 -12.39 22.08
N THR A 279 -5.91 -12.49 20.85
CA THR A 279 -5.44 -11.69 19.71
C THR A 279 -6.58 -10.95 19.03
N MET A 280 -6.44 -9.63 18.90
CA MET A 280 -7.17 -8.83 17.92
C MET A 280 -6.61 -9.15 16.54
N LEU A 281 -7.42 -9.82 15.72
CA LEU A 281 -7.06 -10.19 14.36
C LEU A 281 -7.62 -9.16 13.38
N VAL A 282 -6.75 -8.59 12.56
CA VAL A 282 -7.10 -7.67 11.47
C VAL A 282 -6.67 -8.31 10.15
N ILE A 283 -7.63 -8.66 9.30
CA ILE A 283 -7.35 -9.05 7.90
C ILE A 283 -7.79 -7.91 7.00
N MET A 284 -6.85 -7.38 6.21
CA MET A 284 -7.09 -6.17 5.42
C MET A 284 -6.50 -6.21 4.01
N THR A 285 -6.88 -5.24 3.20
CA THR A 285 -6.22 -4.88 1.95
C THR A 285 -6.10 -3.36 1.88
N ASP A 286 -5.05 -2.83 1.26
CA ASP A 286 -4.71 -1.40 1.34
C ASP A 286 -5.58 -0.52 0.44
N HIS A 287 -5.77 -0.97 -0.79
CA HIS A 287 -6.60 -0.37 -1.83
C HIS A 287 -6.94 -1.44 -2.88
N GLY A 288 -7.84 -1.16 -3.82
CA GLY A 288 -8.08 -2.03 -4.98
C GLY A 288 -7.11 -1.78 -6.15
N ALA A 289 -7.30 -2.48 -7.26
CA ALA A 289 -6.38 -2.42 -8.39
C ALA A 289 -6.38 -1.03 -9.10
N ARG A 290 -5.24 -0.34 -9.07
CA ARG A 290 -5.04 1.02 -9.62
C ARG A 290 -4.81 1.08 -11.13
N PHE A 291 -4.28 0.00 -11.71
CA PHE A 291 -3.86 -0.02 -13.12
C PHE A 291 -4.57 -1.09 -13.96
N ALA A 292 -5.52 -1.82 -13.37
CA ALA A 292 -6.31 -2.79 -14.10
C ALA A 292 -7.23 -2.08 -15.12
N SER A 293 -7.57 -2.76 -16.22
CA SER A 293 -8.51 -2.23 -17.22
C SER A 293 -9.85 -1.80 -16.58
N LEU A 294 -10.29 -2.53 -15.54
CA LEU A 294 -11.49 -2.21 -14.76
C LEU A 294 -11.45 -0.81 -14.14
N ARG A 295 -10.27 -0.29 -13.73
CA ARG A 295 -10.12 1.04 -13.10
C ARG A 295 -10.58 2.20 -13.99
N LYS A 296 -10.70 1.96 -15.30
CA LYS A 296 -11.26 2.92 -16.28
C LYS A 296 -12.77 3.13 -16.11
N THR A 297 -13.45 2.23 -15.41
CA THR A 297 -14.90 2.27 -15.18
C THR A 297 -15.22 2.90 -13.81
N TYR A 298 -16.46 3.37 -13.64
CA TYR A 298 -16.94 3.84 -12.34
C TYR A 298 -16.88 2.74 -11.26
N GLN A 299 -17.23 1.51 -11.62
CA GLN A 299 -17.14 0.36 -10.71
C GLN A 299 -15.70 0.11 -10.27
N GLY A 300 -14.74 0.14 -11.18
CA GLY A 300 -13.32 -0.05 -10.83
C GLY A 300 -12.76 1.07 -9.96
N LYS A 301 -13.21 2.32 -10.16
CA LYS A 301 -12.90 3.45 -9.27
C LYS A 301 -13.43 3.21 -7.85
N LEU A 302 -14.66 2.69 -7.70
CA LEU A 302 -15.19 2.33 -6.39
C LEU A 302 -14.42 1.16 -5.77
N GLU A 303 -14.10 0.13 -6.55
CA GLU A 303 -13.33 -1.03 -6.06
C GLU A 303 -11.90 -0.65 -5.65
N GLU A 304 -11.26 0.32 -6.30
CA GLU A 304 -10.00 0.91 -5.84
C GLU A 304 -10.12 1.50 -4.43
N ARG A 305 -11.23 2.19 -4.15
CA ARG A 305 -11.42 3.00 -2.94
C ARG A 305 -12.00 2.23 -1.75
N LEU A 306 -12.56 1.06 -2.01
CA LEU A 306 -13.27 0.24 -1.02
C LEU A 306 -12.56 -1.11 -0.85
N PRO A 307 -11.41 -1.15 -0.17
CA PRO A 307 -10.69 -2.37 0.11
C PRO A 307 -11.37 -3.21 1.20
N PHE A 308 -10.87 -4.43 1.38
CA PHE A 308 -11.32 -5.34 2.42
C PHE A 308 -10.71 -4.91 3.77
N MET A 309 -11.53 -4.88 4.83
CA MET A 309 -11.08 -4.67 6.20
C MET A 309 -11.98 -5.50 7.10
N SER A 310 -11.39 -6.35 7.94
CA SER A 310 -12.12 -7.15 8.91
C SER A 310 -11.40 -7.19 10.25
N ILE A 311 -12.19 -7.16 11.32
CA ILE A 311 -11.68 -7.14 12.70
C ILE A 311 -12.37 -8.26 13.49
N ARG A 312 -11.57 -9.08 14.17
CA ARG A 312 -12.05 -10.05 15.15
C ARG A 312 -11.40 -9.76 16.50
N MET A 313 -12.22 -9.54 17.51
CA MET A 313 -11.76 -9.44 18.89
C MET A 313 -11.70 -10.82 19.57
N PRO A 314 -10.86 -11.00 20.61
CA PRO A 314 -10.79 -12.24 21.38
C PRO A 314 -12.15 -12.65 21.99
N PRO A 315 -12.48 -13.94 22.13
CA PRO A 315 -13.81 -14.37 22.62
C PRO A 315 -14.18 -13.79 23.98
N LYS A 316 -13.23 -13.73 24.92
CA LYS A 316 -13.44 -13.12 26.25
C LYS A 316 -13.78 -11.63 26.15
N PHE A 317 -13.08 -10.90 25.28
CA PHE A 317 -13.38 -9.49 25.02
C PHE A 317 -14.80 -9.33 24.48
N GLN A 318 -15.19 -10.18 23.53
CA GLN A 318 -16.52 -10.10 22.94
C GLN A 318 -17.64 -10.35 23.96
N ALA A 319 -17.44 -11.29 24.88
CA ALA A 319 -18.40 -11.60 25.94
C ALA A 319 -18.48 -10.52 27.02
N GLN A 320 -17.34 -9.89 27.35
CA GLN A 320 -17.25 -8.90 28.41
C GLN A 320 -17.72 -7.50 27.97
N TYR A 321 -17.39 -7.07 26.75
CA TYR A 321 -17.63 -5.71 26.28
C TYR A 321 -18.71 -5.64 25.21
N LEU A 322 -19.94 -6.01 25.58
CA LEU A 322 -21.08 -6.09 24.65
C LEU A 322 -21.40 -4.75 23.95
N THR A 323 -21.29 -3.62 24.65
CA THR A 323 -21.50 -2.28 24.09
C THR A 323 -20.45 -1.95 23.02
N ILE A 324 -19.17 -2.22 23.30
CA ILE A 324 -18.09 -2.02 22.34
C ILE A 324 -18.29 -2.91 21.10
N MET A 325 -18.66 -4.18 21.30
CA MET A 325 -18.97 -5.07 20.18
C MET A 325 -20.20 -4.64 19.39
N ARG A 326 -21.20 -4.02 20.03
CA ARG A 326 -22.33 -3.40 19.34
C ARG A 326 -21.87 -2.20 18.51
N ASN A 327 -21.04 -1.31 19.06
CA ASN A 327 -20.47 -0.17 18.35
C ASN A 327 -19.67 -0.63 17.12
N LEU A 328 -18.77 -1.61 17.28
CA LEU A 328 -17.99 -2.16 16.18
C LEU A 328 -18.88 -2.73 15.05
N ARG A 329 -19.97 -3.44 15.40
CA ARG A 329 -20.94 -3.93 14.40
C ARG A 329 -21.68 -2.80 13.70
N LEU A 330 -22.09 -1.75 14.40
CA LEU A 330 -22.74 -0.58 13.79
C LEU A 330 -21.76 0.19 12.88
N ASN A 331 -20.54 0.41 13.37
CA ASN A 331 -19.46 1.08 12.63
C ASN A 331 -19.07 0.34 11.36
N SER A 332 -19.27 -0.99 11.31
CA SER A 332 -19.05 -1.77 10.09
C SER A 332 -19.88 -1.29 8.90
N HIS A 333 -20.97 -0.58 9.14
CA HIS A 333 -21.85 0.00 8.12
C HIS A 333 -21.67 1.52 7.94
N ARG A 334 -20.67 2.14 8.59
CA ARG A 334 -20.43 3.59 8.59
C ARG A 334 -19.10 3.94 7.94
N LEU A 335 -18.95 5.21 7.54
CA LEU A 335 -17.71 5.71 6.97
C LEU A 335 -16.58 5.59 7.99
N THR A 336 -15.67 4.67 7.72
CA THR A 336 -14.46 4.41 8.50
C THR A 336 -13.24 4.50 7.59
N THR A 337 -12.09 4.78 8.18
CA THR A 337 -10.86 5.12 7.47
C THR A 337 -9.66 4.49 8.13
N PRO A 338 -8.50 4.44 7.45
CA PRO A 338 -7.20 4.12 8.06
C PRO A 338 -6.93 4.81 9.42
N PHE A 339 -7.37 6.07 9.61
CA PHE A 339 -7.16 6.79 10.86
C PHE A 339 -7.97 6.22 12.03
N ASP A 340 -9.15 5.67 11.77
CA ASP A 340 -9.99 5.05 12.81
C ASP A 340 -9.37 3.75 13.32
N ILE A 341 -8.64 3.04 12.45
CA ILE A 341 -7.88 1.84 12.83
C ILE A 341 -6.73 2.22 13.78
N HIS A 342 -5.99 3.27 13.45
CA HIS A 342 -4.93 3.81 14.31
C HIS A 342 -5.49 4.21 15.69
N GLU A 343 -6.58 4.95 15.71
CA GLU A 343 -7.26 5.37 16.95
C GLU A 343 -7.78 4.18 17.75
N THR A 344 -8.16 3.08 17.08
CA THR A 344 -8.55 1.84 17.75
C THR A 344 -7.34 1.16 18.41
N PHE A 345 -6.16 1.19 17.79
CA PHE A 345 -4.94 0.71 18.42
C PHE A 345 -4.53 1.57 19.61
N GLU A 346 -4.66 2.89 19.49
CA GLU A 346 -4.42 3.83 20.60
C GLU A 346 -5.33 3.55 21.80
N HIS A 347 -6.61 3.30 21.56
CA HIS A 347 -7.58 2.93 22.60
C HIS A 347 -7.25 1.59 23.29
N LEU A 348 -6.42 0.70 22.72
CA LEU A 348 -5.98 -0.51 23.44
C LEU A 348 -5.07 -0.20 24.64
N PHE A 349 -4.37 0.95 24.61
CA PHE A 349 -3.46 1.40 25.66
C PHE A 349 -4.17 2.19 26.76
N ASP A 350 -5.22 2.93 26.38
CA ASP A 350 -5.99 3.81 27.26
C ASP A 350 -7.43 3.31 27.39
N PHE A 351 -7.58 2.08 27.87
CA PHE A 351 -8.86 1.40 27.95
C PHE A 351 -9.51 1.59 29.33
N HIS A 352 -10.54 2.43 29.37
CA HIS A 352 -11.41 2.62 30.52
C HIS A 352 -12.80 2.06 30.22
N SER A 353 -13.18 0.95 30.85
CA SER A 353 -14.45 0.29 30.53
C SER A 353 -15.70 1.12 30.84
N ASN A 354 -15.57 2.14 31.71
CA ASN A 354 -16.69 2.92 32.25
C ASN A 354 -16.71 4.38 31.79
N ASP A 355 -15.65 4.86 31.13
CA ASP A 355 -15.53 6.24 30.67
C ASP A 355 -15.49 6.29 29.14
N HIS A 356 -16.02 7.36 28.56
CA HIS A 356 -15.92 7.56 27.11
C HIS A 356 -14.48 7.81 26.71
N TYR A 357 -13.96 7.03 25.76
CA TYR A 357 -12.66 7.30 25.17
C TYR A 357 -12.74 8.51 24.25
N GLN A 358 -11.90 9.50 24.51
CA GLN A 358 -11.79 10.69 23.66
C GLN A 358 -10.69 10.47 22.64
N SER A 359 -11.06 10.40 21.35
CA SER A 359 -10.09 10.34 20.27
C SER A 359 -9.08 11.48 20.33
N LYS A 360 -7.82 11.18 19.99
CA LYS A 360 -6.73 12.17 19.98
C LYS A 360 -6.88 13.21 18.86
N SER A 361 -7.67 12.90 17.82
CA SER A 361 -7.91 13.80 16.71
C SER A 361 -9.40 13.83 16.32
N ASN A 362 -9.86 14.98 15.82
CA ASN A 362 -11.22 15.15 15.34
C ASN A 362 -11.53 14.35 14.06
N ARG A 363 -10.49 14.00 13.29
CA ARG A 363 -10.66 13.22 12.05
C ARG A 363 -10.81 11.73 12.29
N SER A 364 -10.46 11.22 13.48
CA SER A 364 -10.42 9.80 13.81
C SER A 364 -11.35 9.46 14.96
N ILE A 365 -11.99 8.30 14.87
CA ILE A 365 -12.86 7.77 15.91
C ILE A 365 -12.49 6.31 16.13
N SER A 366 -12.10 5.97 17.36
CA SER A 366 -11.86 4.59 17.74
C SER A 366 -13.08 3.74 17.39
N LEU A 367 -12.87 2.58 16.78
CA LEU A 367 -13.96 1.69 16.37
C LEU A 367 -14.68 1.04 17.56
N PHE A 368 -14.17 1.22 18.78
CA PHE A 368 -14.86 0.84 20.00
C PHE A 368 -15.89 1.89 20.45
N GLU A 369 -15.76 3.13 19.98
CA GLU A 369 -16.75 4.20 20.13
C GLU A 369 -17.70 4.21 18.93
N LEU A 370 -18.87 4.84 19.08
CA LEU A 370 -19.87 4.89 18.03
C LEU A 370 -19.54 5.98 16.99
N VAL A 371 -19.09 5.59 15.80
CA VAL A 371 -18.82 6.51 14.68
C VAL A 371 -20.15 7.14 14.23
N PRO A 372 -20.31 8.47 14.09
CA PRO A 372 -21.58 9.06 13.66
C PRO A 372 -22.07 8.55 12.29
N GLU A 373 -23.36 8.26 12.18
CA GLU A 373 -23.95 7.76 10.93
C GLU A 373 -23.89 8.76 9.79
N ASN A 374 -23.87 10.05 10.12
CA ASN A 374 -23.79 11.16 9.20
C ASN A 374 -22.38 11.75 9.08
N ARG A 375 -21.35 11.00 9.48
CA ARG A 375 -19.95 11.43 9.31
C ARG A 375 -19.68 11.65 7.82
N THR A 376 -19.25 12.85 7.47
CA THR A 376 -18.91 13.21 6.09
C THR A 376 -17.46 12.86 5.77
N CYS A 377 -17.13 12.78 4.48
CA CYS A 377 -15.75 12.59 4.04
C CYS A 377 -14.84 13.75 4.50
N GLU A 378 -15.35 14.98 4.57
CA GLU A 378 -14.61 16.12 5.10
C GLU A 378 -14.29 15.95 6.60
N GLN A 379 -15.26 15.53 7.41
CA GLN A 379 -15.03 15.23 8.83
C GLN A 379 -14.06 14.06 9.04
N ALA A 380 -13.99 13.14 8.08
CA ALA A 380 -13.05 12.01 8.09
C ALA A 380 -11.68 12.35 7.44
N ASP A 381 -11.47 13.59 7.00
CA ASP A 381 -10.28 14.03 6.26
C ASP A 381 -10.00 13.20 4.99
N VAL A 382 -11.07 12.73 4.34
CA VAL A 382 -11.04 12.05 3.04
C VAL A 382 -11.28 13.09 1.95
N ALA A 383 -10.25 13.39 1.15
CA ALA A 383 -10.40 14.33 0.05
C ALA A 383 -11.51 13.91 -0.94
N GLN A 384 -12.14 14.88 -1.59
CA GLN A 384 -13.20 14.67 -2.58
C GLN A 384 -12.77 13.71 -3.69
N HIS A 385 -11.48 13.76 -4.04
CA HIS A 385 -10.90 12.83 -4.99
C HIS A 385 -11.03 11.38 -4.52
N TRP A 386 -10.89 11.04 -3.23
CA TRP A 386 -10.81 9.67 -2.71
C TRP A 386 -12.12 9.16 -2.08
N CYS A 387 -13.05 10.05 -1.76
CA CYS A 387 -14.32 9.71 -1.14
C CYS A 387 -15.22 8.88 -2.08
N ALA A 388 -15.66 7.70 -1.63
CA ALA A 388 -16.62 6.87 -2.36
C ALA A 388 -18.09 7.28 -2.13
N CYS A 389 -18.37 8.13 -1.13
CA CYS A 389 -19.72 8.59 -0.82
C CYS A 389 -20.27 9.59 -1.85
N TYR A 390 -19.38 10.30 -2.57
CA TYR A 390 -19.78 11.37 -3.46
C TYR A 390 -20.38 10.88 -4.78
N ASN A 391 -21.49 11.52 -5.15
CA ASN A 391 -22.17 11.27 -6.42
C ASN A 391 -21.73 12.27 -7.49
N TRP A 392 -21.15 11.75 -8.56
CA TRP A 392 -20.64 12.54 -9.68
C TRP A 392 -21.62 12.47 -10.85
N GLN A 393 -22.02 13.63 -11.36
CA GLN A 393 -22.85 13.73 -12.56
C GLN A 393 -21.97 13.93 -13.79
N ASP A 394 -22.13 13.07 -14.78
CA ASP A 394 -21.42 13.21 -16.06
C ASP A 394 -21.91 14.46 -16.80
N ILE A 395 -20.95 15.23 -17.33
CA ILE A 395 -21.16 16.45 -18.10
C ILE A 395 -20.36 16.38 -19.40
N SER A 396 -20.65 17.26 -20.34
CA SER A 396 -20.00 17.23 -21.65
C SER A 396 -18.52 17.61 -21.54
N THR A 397 -17.64 16.83 -22.18
CA THR A 397 -16.21 17.15 -22.26
C THR A 397 -15.93 18.40 -23.11
N ASN A 398 -16.89 18.84 -23.92
CA ASN A 398 -16.78 20.02 -24.79
C ASN A 398 -17.18 21.32 -24.08
N GLU A 399 -17.61 21.28 -22.82
CA GLU A 399 -17.89 22.51 -22.07
C GLU A 399 -16.62 23.35 -21.91
N LEU A 400 -16.75 24.66 -22.09
CA LEU A 400 -15.62 25.60 -22.00
C LEU A 400 -14.85 25.47 -20.68
N ILE A 401 -15.58 25.28 -19.58
CA ILE A 401 -15.01 25.09 -18.24
C ILE A 401 -14.14 23.83 -18.15
N ILE A 402 -14.50 22.76 -18.87
CA ILE A 402 -13.74 21.50 -18.91
C ILE A 402 -12.50 21.62 -19.79
N GLN A 403 -12.59 22.36 -20.89
CA GLN A 403 -11.42 22.68 -21.72
C GLN A 403 -10.40 23.52 -20.94
N GLN A 404 -10.87 24.56 -20.24
CA GLN A 404 -10.05 25.38 -19.34
C GLN A 404 -9.43 24.55 -18.21
N TYR A 405 -10.23 23.68 -17.58
CA TYR A 405 -9.74 22.80 -16.52
C TYR A 405 -8.65 21.86 -17.03
N SER A 406 -8.88 21.22 -18.16
CA SER A 406 -7.94 20.24 -18.74
C SER A 406 -6.60 20.89 -19.10
N GLN A 407 -6.63 22.10 -19.67
CA GLN A 407 -5.40 22.85 -19.95
C GLN A 407 -4.68 23.25 -18.66
N ALA A 408 -5.41 23.78 -17.67
CA ALA A 408 -4.84 24.16 -16.38
C ALA A 408 -4.17 22.98 -15.66
N VAL A 409 -4.74 21.77 -15.79
CA VAL A 409 -4.13 20.54 -15.25
C VAL A 409 -2.84 20.20 -15.99
N VAL A 410 -2.82 20.21 -17.32
CA VAL A 410 -1.59 19.93 -18.08
C VAL A 410 -0.49 20.94 -17.76
N ASP A 411 -0.84 22.22 -17.62
CA ASP A 411 0.10 23.27 -17.21
C ASP A 411 0.64 23.01 -15.79
N PHE A 412 -0.23 22.58 -14.88
CA PHE A 412 0.17 22.16 -13.53
C PHE A 412 1.15 20.97 -13.57
N LEU A 413 0.92 19.94 -14.41
CA LEU A 413 1.82 18.79 -14.55
C LEU A 413 3.20 19.22 -15.04
N ASN A 414 3.25 20.02 -16.10
CA ASN A 414 4.49 20.53 -16.67
C ASN A 414 5.24 21.43 -15.68
N LYS A 415 4.52 22.28 -14.94
CA LYS A 415 5.10 23.11 -13.88
C LYS A 415 5.70 22.25 -12.76
N PHE A 416 4.99 21.19 -12.34
CA PHE A 416 5.47 20.30 -11.28
C PHE A 416 6.73 19.52 -11.69
N ALA A 417 6.86 19.16 -12.97
CA ALA A 417 8.03 18.48 -13.52
C ALA A 417 9.14 19.43 -14.03
N SER A 418 8.96 20.76 -13.91
CA SER A 418 9.79 21.76 -14.61
C SER A 418 11.28 21.72 -14.27
N GLU A 419 11.63 21.35 -13.03
CA GLU A 419 13.02 21.17 -12.58
C GLU A 419 13.73 20.02 -13.34
N TYR A 420 12.97 19.07 -13.90
CA TYR A 420 13.47 17.88 -14.59
C TYR A 420 13.10 17.88 -16.08
N LYS A 421 12.97 19.05 -16.69
CA LYS A 421 12.60 19.19 -18.12
C LYS A 421 13.60 18.55 -19.10
N GLN A 422 14.83 18.23 -18.66
CA GLN A 422 15.80 17.52 -19.48
C GLN A 422 15.49 16.01 -19.54
N GLU A 423 15.08 15.44 -18.41
CA GLU A 423 14.70 14.03 -18.31
C GLU A 423 13.25 13.78 -18.72
N CYS A 424 12.34 14.69 -18.37
CA CYS A 424 10.91 14.58 -18.59
C CYS A 424 10.45 15.49 -19.72
N ALA A 425 9.82 14.89 -20.72
CA ALA A 425 9.23 15.59 -21.85
C ALA A 425 8.07 16.48 -21.39
N THR A 426 7.92 17.63 -22.04
CA THR A 426 6.73 18.48 -21.90
C THR A 426 5.51 17.71 -22.37
N LEU A 427 4.49 17.65 -21.52
CA LEU A 427 3.22 17.01 -21.81
C LEU A 427 2.29 17.98 -22.53
N SER A 428 1.51 17.47 -23.48
CA SER A 428 0.37 18.15 -24.09
C SER A 428 -0.91 17.35 -23.89
N LEU A 429 -2.06 18.04 -23.83
CA LEU A 429 -3.35 17.36 -23.79
C LEU A 429 -3.55 16.58 -25.10
N PHE A 430 -3.86 15.29 -24.99
CA PHE A 430 -4.26 14.47 -26.14
C PHE A 430 -5.77 14.50 -26.31
N ARG A 431 -6.51 14.08 -25.27
CA ARG A 431 -7.97 14.09 -25.24
C ARG A 431 -8.51 14.02 -23.82
N VAL A 432 -9.73 14.54 -23.63
CA VAL A 432 -10.52 14.35 -22.41
C VAL A 432 -11.48 13.19 -22.65
N ASN A 433 -11.34 12.11 -21.88
CA ASN A 433 -12.15 10.91 -21.99
C ASN A 433 -13.49 11.04 -21.25
N LYS A 434 -13.48 11.73 -20.11
CA LYS A 434 -14.65 11.87 -19.24
C LYS A 434 -14.57 13.15 -18.42
N ALA A 435 -15.72 13.79 -18.20
CA ALA A 435 -15.87 14.90 -17.28
C ALA A 435 -17.11 14.69 -16.42
N SER A 436 -17.00 15.02 -15.13
CA SER A 436 -18.10 14.94 -14.20
C SER A 436 -18.05 16.13 -13.22
N GLN A 437 -19.21 16.62 -12.83
CA GLN A 437 -19.37 17.61 -11.78
C GLN A 437 -19.91 16.93 -10.51
N LEU A 438 -19.41 17.32 -9.35
CA LEU A 438 -19.95 16.86 -8.09
C LEU A 438 -21.38 17.40 -7.95
N LYS A 439 -22.35 16.51 -7.66
CA LYS A 439 -23.70 16.96 -7.34
C LYS A 439 -23.68 17.73 -6.02
N ASN A 440 -24.42 18.83 -5.96
CA ASN A 440 -24.75 19.46 -4.69
C ASN A 440 -25.72 18.54 -3.94
N ASP A 441 -25.19 17.60 -3.18
CA ASP A 441 -26.03 16.83 -2.26
C ASP A 441 -26.42 17.77 -1.12
N ASN A 442 -27.69 18.18 -1.10
CA ASN A 442 -28.32 18.97 -0.02
C ASN A 442 -28.33 18.24 1.35
N HIS A 443 -27.61 17.13 1.49
CA HIS A 443 -27.49 16.40 2.74
C HIS A 443 -26.19 16.74 3.48
N ARG A 444 -26.34 17.70 4.40
CA ARG A 444 -25.54 17.91 5.63
C ARG A 444 -24.17 18.59 5.49
N SER A 445 -24.12 19.74 4.83
CA SER A 445 -23.20 20.80 5.28
C SER A 445 -23.80 21.47 6.52
N ASN A 446 -23.58 20.87 7.69
CA ASN A 446 -23.59 21.65 8.93
C ASN A 446 -22.15 22.11 9.12
N SER A 447 -21.87 23.34 8.72
CA SER A 447 -20.58 24.00 8.91
C SER A 447 -20.17 23.92 10.38
N ILE A 448 -19.10 23.20 10.67
CA ILE A 448 -18.35 23.38 11.92
C ILE A 448 -17.20 24.32 11.57
N HIS A 449 -17.22 25.52 12.13
CA HIS A 449 -16.08 26.43 12.16
C HIS A 449 -14.93 25.76 12.91
N SER A 450 -14.02 25.08 12.21
CA SER A 450 -12.69 24.77 12.75
C SER A 450 -11.74 25.92 12.44
N ASN A 451 -11.22 26.55 13.50
CA ASN A 451 -10.18 27.58 13.44
C ASN A 451 -8.79 26.97 13.16
N ASP A 452 -8.68 26.09 12.17
CA ASP A 452 -7.39 25.55 11.75
C ASP A 452 -6.86 26.34 10.56
N LYS A 453 -5.89 27.22 10.85
CA LYS A 453 -5.21 28.11 9.89
C LYS A 453 -4.37 27.39 8.80
N ASN A 454 -4.49 26.07 8.64
CA ASN A 454 -3.75 25.30 7.64
C ASN A 454 -4.63 24.45 6.70
N SER A 455 -5.96 24.53 6.78
CA SER A 455 -6.87 24.00 5.75
C SER A 455 -7.40 25.16 4.92
N SER A 456 -6.80 25.42 3.76
CA SER A 456 -7.21 26.49 2.83
C SER A 456 -8.49 26.17 2.05
N LEU A 457 -9.42 25.41 2.62
CA LEU A 457 -10.74 25.15 2.04
C LEU A 457 -11.76 26.05 2.73
N HIS A 458 -11.77 27.33 2.34
CA HIS A 458 -12.98 28.13 2.47
C HIS A 458 -14.02 27.56 1.50
N GLN A 459 -14.75 26.52 1.91
CA GLN A 459 -15.98 26.12 1.25
C GLN A 459 -16.97 27.29 1.35
N THR A 460 -17.04 28.09 0.29
CA THR A 460 -18.20 28.95 0.06
C THR A 460 -19.28 28.09 -0.60
N ASN A 461 -20.55 28.38 -0.33
CA ASN A 461 -21.72 27.69 -0.93
C ASN A 461 -21.77 27.73 -2.48
N GLU A 462 -20.76 28.30 -3.15
CA GLU A 462 -20.65 28.45 -4.61
C GLU A 462 -19.54 27.61 -5.24
N SER A 463 -18.68 26.93 -4.45
CA SER A 463 -17.55 26.15 -4.97
C SER A 463 -18.02 24.87 -5.68
N ARG A 464 -17.80 24.80 -6.99
CA ARG A 464 -18.15 23.62 -7.82
C ARG A 464 -16.93 22.72 -7.96
N PHE A 465 -17.08 21.43 -7.67
CA PHE A 465 -16.01 20.45 -7.90
C PHE A 465 -16.19 19.75 -9.24
N TYR A 466 -15.09 19.64 -9.98
CA TYR A 466 -15.02 18.95 -11.25
C TYR A 466 -14.01 17.81 -11.17
N GLN A 467 -14.33 16.70 -11.82
CA GLN A 467 -13.41 15.60 -12.06
C GLN A 467 -13.30 15.33 -13.55
N ILE A 468 -12.08 15.18 -14.05
CA ILE A 468 -11.82 14.80 -15.44
C ILE A 468 -10.96 13.55 -15.49
N GLN A 469 -11.18 12.72 -16.51
CA GLN A 469 -10.23 11.72 -16.97
C GLN A 469 -9.71 12.14 -18.34
N PHE A 470 -8.41 12.21 -18.51
CA PHE A 470 -7.78 12.69 -19.75
C PHE A 470 -6.50 11.93 -20.05
N GLU A 471 -6.02 12.07 -21.28
CA GLU A 471 -4.78 11.47 -21.76
C GLU A 471 -3.83 12.58 -22.21
N THR A 472 -2.54 12.42 -21.96
CA THR A 472 -1.51 13.34 -22.48
C THR A 472 -0.61 12.66 -23.50
N MET A 473 -0.04 13.47 -24.37
CA MET A 473 1.10 13.11 -25.21
C MET A 473 2.38 13.76 -24.68
N PRO A 474 3.55 13.15 -24.87
CA PRO A 474 3.76 11.79 -25.38
C PRO A 474 3.33 10.69 -24.37
N GLY A 475 3.17 9.46 -24.86
CA GLY A 475 3.03 8.25 -24.03
C GLY A 475 1.62 7.87 -23.61
N GLU A 476 0.58 8.56 -24.09
CA GLU A 476 -0.85 8.25 -23.83
C GLU A 476 -1.13 8.01 -22.34
N ALA A 477 -0.55 8.90 -21.54
CA ALA A 477 -0.59 8.86 -20.10
C ALA A 477 -2.00 9.23 -19.59
N ARG A 478 -2.64 8.33 -18.83
CA ARG A 478 -4.05 8.50 -18.41
C ARG A 478 -4.17 9.01 -16.98
N PHE A 479 -4.75 10.18 -16.81
CA PHE A 479 -4.92 10.80 -15.50
C PHE A 479 -6.40 10.91 -15.11
N GLU A 480 -6.66 10.89 -13.82
CA GLU A 480 -7.92 11.31 -13.20
C GLU A 480 -7.59 12.41 -12.19
N VAL A 481 -8.24 13.58 -12.30
CA VAL A 481 -7.94 14.72 -11.43
C VAL A 481 -9.23 15.37 -10.96
N THR A 482 -9.28 15.71 -9.66
CA THR A 482 -10.40 16.44 -9.05
C THR A 482 -9.93 17.80 -8.54
N ALA A 483 -10.66 18.86 -8.87
CA ALA A 483 -10.37 20.22 -8.41
C ALA A 483 -11.66 21.00 -8.11
N GLY A 484 -11.58 21.89 -7.14
CA GLY A 484 -12.60 22.91 -6.91
C GLY A 484 -12.40 24.09 -7.87
N TYR A 485 -13.49 24.64 -8.38
CA TYR A 485 -13.49 25.86 -9.18
C TYR A 485 -13.96 27.04 -8.32
N ASP A 486 -13.16 28.10 -8.26
CA ASP A 486 -13.52 29.36 -7.66
C ASP A 486 -14.09 30.30 -8.74
N PRO A 487 -15.40 30.63 -8.71
CA PRO A 487 -16.01 31.50 -9.70
C PRO A 487 -15.54 32.96 -9.62
N LYS A 488 -14.99 33.40 -8.48
CA LYS A 488 -14.51 34.78 -8.29
C LYS A 488 -13.18 35.01 -8.99
N THR A 489 -12.23 34.11 -8.77
CA THR A 489 -10.90 34.17 -9.41
C THR A 489 -10.87 33.52 -10.79
N LYS A 490 -11.89 32.72 -11.12
CA LYS A 490 -11.97 31.88 -12.33
C LYS A 490 -10.81 30.89 -12.44
N THR A 491 -10.39 30.33 -11.29
CA THR A 491 -9.26 29.38 -11.22
C THR A 491 -9.68 28.05 -10.61
N PHE A 492 -8.91 27.01 -10.92
CA PHE A 492 -9.05 25.68 -10.31
C PHE A 492 -8.00 25.50 -9.20
N ASP A 493 -8.42 24.97 -8.06
CA ASP A 493 -7.53 24.49 -6.99
C ASP A 493 -7.05 23.07 -7.31
N ILE A 494 -5.96 22.99 -8.07
CA ILE A 494 -5.35 21.73 -8.52
C ILE A 494 -4.25 21.34 -7.54
N GLN A 495 -4.36 20.14 -6.97
CA GLN A 495 -3.41 19.63 -5.99
C GLN A 495 -2.94 18.23 -6.40
N ARG A 496 -1.65 17.94 -6.21
CA ARG A 496 -1.06 16.62 -6.53
C ARG A 496 -1.79 15.47 -5.82
N ARG A 497 -2.25 15.67 -4.58
CA ARG A 497 -2.98 14.62 -3.82
C ARG A 497 -4.35 14.26 -4.39
N HIS A 498 -4.87 15.04 -5.34
CA HIS A 498 -6.13 14.81 -6.04
C HIS A 498 -5.92 14.34 -7.48
N LEU A 499 -4.71 13.87 -7.79
CA LEU A 499 -4.34 13.33 -9.08
C LEU A 499 -4.02 11.85 -8.95
N SER A 500 -4.57 11.07 -9.88
CA SER A 500 -4.27 9.65 -10.04
C SER A 500 -3.80 9.39 -11.46
N ARG A 501 -2.66 8.71 -11.61
CA ARG A 501 -2.25 8.10 -12.88
C ARG A 501 -2.90 6.71 -12.95
N THR A 502 -3.76 6.46 -13.93
CA THR A 502 -4.65 5.27 -13.96
C THR A 502 -4.17 4.14 -14.88
N ASN A 503 -3.02 4.31 -15.55
CA ASN A 503 -2.32 3.24 -16.27
C ASN A 503 -0.86 3.14 -15.83
N LYS A 504 -0.29 1.93 -15.93
CA LYS A 504 1.10 1.65 -15.53
C LYS A 504 2.06 2.59 -16.26
N TYR A 505 3.06 3.10 -15.53
CA TYR A 505 4.07 4.00 -16.08
C TYR A 505 5.08 3.22 -16.95
N GLY A 506 5.42 2.00 -16.51
CA GLY A 506 6.39 1.14 -17.19
C GLY A 506 7.74 1.83 -17.38
N GLU A 507 8.39 1.52 -18.51
CA GLU A 507 9.68 2.09 -18.89
C GLU A 507 9.61 3.56 -19.33
N THR A 508 8.41 4.09 -19.57
CA THR A 508 8.24 5.48 -20.03
C THR A 508 8.69 6.52 -19.00
N SER A 509 8.85 6.13 -17.73
CA SER A 509 9.33 6.99 -16.63
C SER A 509 10.67 6.54 -16.02
N ALA A 510 11.39 5.62 -16.67
CA ALA A 510 12.59 5.00 -16.09
C ALA A 510 13.72 6.01 -15.80
N CYS A 511 13.86 7.04 -16.63
CA CYS A 511 14.87 8.11 -16.52
C CYS A 511 14.81 8.89 -15.20
N ILE A 512 13.62 9.03 -14.58
CA ILE A 512 13.46 9.80 -13.34
C ILE A 512 13.38 8.90 -12.09
N ALA A 513 13.26 7.59 -12.28
CA ALA A 513 12.91 6.63 -11.24
C ALA A 513 13.86 6.59 -10.03
N GLN A 514 15.14 6.92 -10.23
CA GLN A 514 16.12 6.98 -9.14
C GLN A 514 16.24 8.36 -8.50
N LYS A 515 16.04 9.43 -9.29
CA LYS A 515 16.21 10.82 -8.83
C LYS A 515 14.99 11.32 -8.08
N ARG A 516 13.80 11.17 -8.68
CA ARG A 516 12.50 11.61 -8.14
C ARG A 516 11.44 10.54 -8.42
N PRO A 517 11.40 9.46 -7.62
CA PRO A 517 10.46 8.37 -7.81
C PRO A 517 8.99 8.82 -7.81
N ASP A 518 8.68 9.89 -7.08
CA ASP A 518 7.36 10.53 -7.02
C ASP A 518 6.93 11.19 -8.33
N LEU A 519 7.87 11.58 -9.19
CA LEU A 519 7.59 12.15 -10.52
C LEU A 519 7.28 11.09 -11.57
N ARG A 520 7.47 9.80 -11.28
CA ARG A 520 7.22 8.73 -12.26
C ARG A 520 5.77 8.68 -12.75
N GLU A 521 4.82 9.13 -11.94
CA GLU A 521 3.40 9.18 -12.30
C GLU A 521 3.12 10.18 -13.45
N ILE A 522 3.96 11.22 -13.58
CA ILE A 522 3.82 12.33 -14.54
C ILE A 522 4.82 12.19 -15.69
N CYS A 523 6.09 11.89 -15.38
CA CYS A 523 7.20 11.98 -16.32
C CYS A 523 7.09 10.99 -17.48
N TYR A 524 7.30 11.50 -18.70
CA TYR A 524 7.65 10.69 -19.87
C TYR A 524 9.10 10.99 -20.27
N CYS A 525 9.93 9.98 -20.46
CA CYS A 525 11.35 10.17 -20.71
C CYS A 525 11.64 10.84 -22.05
N SER A 526 12.31 12.00 -22.02
CA SER A 526 12.70 12.76 -23.20
C SER A 526 13.54 11.94 -24.19
N SER A 527 14.36 11.02 -23.70
CA SER A 527 15.16 10.11 -24.54
C SER A 527 14.32 9.20 -25.45
N LEU A 528 13.08 8.89 -25.07
CA LEU A 528 12.17 8.07 -25.88
C LEU A 528 11.58 8.84 -27.07
N LEU A 529 11.56 10.17 -27.01
CA LEU A 529 11.16 11.03 -28.14
C LEU A 529 12.20 11.01 -29.25
N ILE A 530 13.48 11.05 -28.89
CA ILE A 530 14.60 11.05 -29.83
C ILE A 530 14.63 9.74 -30.63
N ASN A 531 14.42 8.61 -29.96
CA ASN A 531 14.38 7.31 -30.62
C ASN A 531 13.21 7.19 -31.60
N THR A 532 12.05 7.78 -31.30
CA THR A 532 10.92 7.78 -32.25
C THR A 532 11.22 8.63 -33.49
N THR A 533 11.97 9.72 -33.35
CA THR A 533 12.38 10.56 -34.50
C THR A 533 13.44 9.87 -35.36
N ILE A 534 14.38 9.12 -34.76
CA ILE A 534 15.40 8.35 -35.51
C ILE A 534 14.75 7.18 -36.26
N PHE A 535 13.80 6.46 -35.65
CA PHE A 535 13.05 5.41 -36.34
C PHE A 535 12.15 5.97 -37.45
N SER A 536 11.50 7.13 -37.26
CA SER A 536 10.70 7.74 -38.33
C SER A 536 11.55 8.26 -39.49
N THR A 537 12.71 8.86 -39.20
CA THR A 537 13.63 9.38 -40.24
C THR A 537 14.36 8.26 -41.00
N THR A 538 14.66 7.13 -40.36
CA THR A 538 15.21 5.94 -41.05
C THR A 538 14.16 5.24 -41.91
N LEU A 539 12.90 5.16 -41.47
CA LEU A 539 11.79 4.70 -42.30
C LEU A 539 11.51 5.64 -43.48
N ASP A 540 11.53 6.95 -43.28
CA ASP A 540 11.39 7.94 -44.35
C ASP A 540 12.58 7.94 -45.31
N MET A 541 13.82 7.77 -44.82
CA MET A 541 14.98 7.57 -45.69
C MET A 541 14.86 6.28 -46.49
N ASN A 542 14.45 5.16 -45.88
CA ASN A 542 14.28 3.90 -46.60
C ASN A 542 13.15 3.96 -47.63
N ASN A 543 12.08 4.71 -47.36
CA ASN A 543 11.01 4.96 -48.33
C ASN A 543 11.46 5.90 -49.45
N LYS A 544 12.22 6.96 -49.16
CA LYS A 544 12.84 7.85 -50.16
C LYS A 544 13.89 7.15 -51.02
N ILE A 545 14.69 6.25 -50.43
CA ILE A 545 15.65 5.41 -51.15
C ILE A 545 14.91 4.43 -52.07
N LYS A 546 13.80 3.83 -51.62
CA LYS A 546 12.94 3.01 -52.50
C LYS A 546 12.31 3.81 -53.64
N THR A 547 11.96 5.07 -53.44
CA THR A 547 11.44 5.92 -54.52
C THR A 547 12.55 6.32 -55.51
N MET A 548 13.76 6.62 -55.03
CA MET A 548 14.91 6.93 -55.90
C MET A 548 15.43 5.70 -56.68
N ILE A 549 15.40 4.50 -56.10
CA ILE A 549 15.82 3.28 -56.80
C ILE A 549 14.76 2.82 -57.82
N GLY A 550 13.48 3.08 -57.56
CA GLY A 550 12.36 2.76 -58.46
C GLY A 550 12.33 3.59 -59.75
N GLU A 551 12.89 4.80 -59.76
CA GLU A 551 12.95 5.66 -60.96
C GLU A 551 14.16 5.36 -61.86
N THR A 552 15.17 4.61 -61.40
CA THR A 552 16.33 4.21 -62.21
C THR A 552 16.22 2.84 -62.90
N ALA A 553 15.13 2.08 -62.68
CA ALA A 553 14.99 0.70 -63.16
C ALA A 553 13.93 0.52 -64.28
N VAL A 554 13.74 1.52 -65.13
CA VAL A 554 12.95 1.40 -66.37
C VAL A 554 13.82 1.84 -67.56
N ASN A 555 14.84 1.04 -67.89
CA ASN A 555 15.40 0.91 -69.23
C ASN A 555 16.61 -0.05 -69.21
N ALA A 556 16.34 -1.35 -69.33
CA ALA A 556 17.24 -2.33 -69.94
C ALA A 556 16.54 -3.69 -69.98
N SER A 557 15.67 -3.86 -70.99
CA SER A 557 15.20 -5.15 -71.45
C SER A 557 16.30 -5.87 -72.24
N SER A 558 16.48 -7.16 -71.98
CA SER A 558 16.61 -8.27 -72.96
C SER A 558 17.73 -9.29 -72.67
N VAL A 559 17.41 -10.53 -73.03
CA VAL A 559 18.25 -11.73 -73.25
C VAL A 559 18.24 -12.79 -72.14
N HIS A 560 17.31 -13.74 -72.33
CA HIS A 560 17.31 -15.16 -71.90
C HIS A 560 18.37 -15.98 -72.68
N PRO A 561 18.77 -17.21 -72.27
CA PRO A 561 17.94 -18.32 -71.78
C PRO A 561 17.96 -18.55 -70.28
#